data_AF-A0A0R2JE55-F1
#
_entry.id   AF-A0A0R2JE55-F1
#
_cell.length_a   1.000
_cell.length_b   1.000
_cell.length_c   1.000
_cell.angle_alpha   90.00
_cell.angle_beta   90.00
_cell.angle_gamma   90.00
#
_symmetry.space_group_name_H-M   'P 1'
#
loop_
_entity.id
_entity.type
_entity.pdbx_description
1 polymer ?
#
loop_
_entity_poly.entity_id
_entity_poly.type
_entity_poly.pdbx_seq_one_letter_code
_entity_poly.pdbx_strand_id
1 'polypeptide(L)'
;MKHDFLESLGVNDDAIDQIMKANGEDIETDKSNVQSDYGAVVTERYGLQEQLMSQDKDLKELKKQAGDNEELSSKYAELQQKYDSDTKSLSEALSQTKLNSAVSEVLAGTKALDVNDIKALLDMDKVNLRSGGTVGRYL
;
A
#
# COMPACT_ATOMS: atom_id res chain seq x y z
N MET A 1 21.83 -8.00 -7.78
CA MET A 1 23.30 -7.79 -7.79
C MET A 1 23.84 -7.78 -9.23
N LYS A 2 25.06 -7.29 -9.52
CA LYS A 2 25.66 -7.38 -10.87
C LYS A 2 26.83 -8.36 -10.88
N HIS A 3 26.90 -9.19 -11.92
CA HIS A 3 28.03 -10.09 -12.17
C HIS A 3 29.36 -9.32 -12.18
N ASP A 4 29.46 -8.28 -13.02
CA ASP A 4 30.67 -7.46 -13.17
C ASP A 4 31.14 -6.80 -11.86
N PHE A 5 30.21 -6.52 -10.95
CA PHE A 5 30.55 -5.99 -9.63
C PHE A 5 31.25 -7.05 -8.78
N LEU A 6 30.73 -8.27 -8.74
CA LEU A 6 31.34 -9.38 -8.01
C LEU A 6 32.68 -9.81 -8.64
N GLU A 7 32.75 -9.79 -9.96
CA GLU A 7 33.98 -10.04 -10.72
C GLU A 7 35.06 -9.00 -10.38
N SER A 8 34.68 -7.72 -10.30
CA SER A 8 35.60 -6.64 -9.89
C SER A 8 36.11 -6.76 -8.44
N LEU A 9 35.41 -7.54 -7.59
CA LEU A 9 35.82 -7.85 -6.22
C LEU A 9 36.73 -9.09 -6.14
N GLY A 10 37.05 -9.71 -7.27
CA GLY A 10 37.91 -10.89 -7.34
C GLY A 10 37.21 -12.19 -6.94
N VAL A 11 35.87 -12.22 -6.97
CA VAL A 11 35.09 -13.46 -6.79
C VAL A 11 35.24 -14.31 -8.06
N ASN A 12 35.38 -15.63 -7.93
CA ASN A 12 35.45 -16.50 -9.11
C ASN A 12 34.06 -16.74 -9.72
N ASP A 13 34.01 -17.01 -11.03
CA ASP A 13 32.75 -17.23 -11.76
C ASP A 13 31.80 -18.23 -11.10
N ASP A 14 32.31 -19.37 -10.62
CA ASP A 14 31.46 -20.41 -10.00
C ASP A 14 30.77 -19.91 -8.72
N ALA A 15 31.48 -19.12 -7.90
CA ALA A 15 30.89 -18.45 -6.74
C ALA A 15 29.97 -17.29 -7.15
N ILE A 16 30.28 -16.56 -8.23
CA ILE A 16 29.41 -15.51 -8.76
C ILE A 16 28.05 -16.09 -9.18
N ASP A 17 28.05 -17.21 -9.91
CA ASP A 17 26.83 -17.87 -10.36
C ASP A 17 25.96 -18.32 -9.17
N GLN A 18 26.58 -18.89 -8.13
CA GLN A 18 25.87 -19.29 -6.91
C GLN A 18 25.29 -18.09 -6.16
N ILE A 19 26.06 -17.00 -6.01
CA ILE A 19 25.61 -15.76 -5.36
C ILE A 19 24.47 -15.13 -6.14
N MET A 20 24.57 -15.06 -7.47
CA MET A 20 23.55 -14.47 -8.32
C MET A 20 22.26 -15.29 -8.29
N LYS A 21 22.37 -16.63 -8.23
CA LYS A 21 21.21 -17.52 -8.07
C LYS A 21 20.52 -17.29 -6.72
N ALA A 22 21.27 -17.30 -5.61
CA ALA A 22 20.73 -17.04 -4.27
C ALA A 22 20.07 -15.65 -4.19
N ASN A 23 20.73 -14.62 -4.74
CA ASN A 23 20.15 -13.27 -4.78
C ASN A 23 18.88 -13.20 -5.63
N GLY A 24 18.78 -13.98 -6.71
CA GLY A 24 17.56 -14.09 -7.52
C GLY A 24 16.41 -14.74 -6.75
N GLU A 25 16.68 -15.81 -6.00
CA GLU A 25 15.70 -16.48 -5.13
C GLU A 25 15.23 -15.56 -4.00
N ASP A 26 16.14 -14.79 -3.39
CA ASP A 26 15.80 -13.80 -2.36
C ASP A 26 14.90 -12.68 -2.92
N ILE A 27 15.24 -12.13 -4.10
CA ILE A 27 14.43 -11.09 -4.76
C ILE A 27 13.01 -11.60 -5.07
N GLU A 28 12.87 -12.82 -5.57
CA GLU A 28 11.55 -13.39 -5.87
C GLU A 28 10.75 -13.66 -4.58
N THR A 29 11.41 -14.08 -3.51
CA THR A 29 10.80 -14.24 -2.19
C THR A 29 10.31 -12.90 -1.65
N ASP A 30 11.12 -11.85 -1.72
CA ASP A 30 10.77 -10.51 -1.28
C ASP A 30 9.59 -9.93 -2.07
N LYS A 31 9.57 -10.11 -3.40
CA LYS A 31 8.41 -9.73 -4.22
C LYS A 31 7.14 -10.44 -3.80
N SER A 32 7.22 -11.76 -3.60
CA SER A 32 6.07 -12.57 -3.17
C SER A 32 5.54 -12.13 -1.81
N ASN A 33 6.42 -11.86 -0.84
CA ASN A 33 6.04 -11.39 0.49
C ASN A 33 5.36 -10.03 0.42
N VAL A 34 5.91 -9.07 -0.33
CA VAL A 34 5.30 -7.75 -0.54
C VAL A 34 3.91 -7.86 -1.16
N GLN A 35 3.73 -8.74 -2.16
CA GLN A 35 2.44 -8.94 -2.80
C GLN A 35 1.41 -9.57 -1.83
N SER A 36 1.84 -10.54 -1.02
CA SER A 36 0.99 -11.21 -0.03
C SER A 36 0.54 -10.25 1.07
N ASP A 37 1.47 -9.52 1.68
CA ASP A 37 1.18 -8.56 2.75
C ASP A 37 0.26 -7.45 2.27
N TYR A 38 0.49 -6.94 1.05
CA TYR A 38 -0.41 -5.99 0.41
C TYR A 38 -1.81 -6.55 0.22
N GLY A 39 -1.93 -7.78 -0.29
CA GLY A 39 -3.23 -8.45 -0.47
C GLY A 39 -4.02 -8.58 0.84
N ALA A 40 -3.33 -8.96 1.92
CA ALA A 40 -3.93 -9.08 3.25
C ALA A 40 -4.41 -7.72 3.79
N VAL A 41 -3.54 -6.70 3.78
CA VAL A 41 -3.87 -5.36 4.29
C VAL A 41 -4.99 -4.70 3.49
N VAL A 42 -5.00 -4.88 2.16
CA VAL A 42 -6.07 -4.36 1.30
C VAL A 42 -7.40 -5.04 1.58
N THR A 43 -7.40 -6.37 1.73
CA THR A 43 -8.62 -7.13 2.04
C THR A 43 -9.21 -6.70 3.38
N GLU A 44 -8.38 -6.60 4.42
CA GLU A 44 -8.80 -6.14 5.75
C GLU A 44 -9.36 -4.71 5.68
N ARG A 45 -8.67 -3.80 4.99
CA ARG A 45 -9.13 -2.40 4.86
C ARG A 45 -10.41 -2.26 4.05
N TYR A 46 -10.61 -3.02 2.97
CA TYR A 46 -11.90 -3.03 2.26
C TYR A 46 -13.03 -3.53 3.16
N GLY A 47 -12.80 -4.59 3.94
CA GLY A 47 -13.78 -5.08 4.90
C GLY A 47 -14.16 -4.02 5.95
N LEU A 48 -13.17 -3.30 6.48
CA LEU A 48 -13.42 -2.17 7.40
C LEU A 48 -14.22 -1.04 6.72
N GLN A 49 -13.92 -0.73 5.46
CA GLN A 49 -14.66 0.29 4.71
C GLN A 49 -16.14 -0.11 4.50
N GLU A 50 -16.41 -1.37 4.15
CA GLU A 50 -17.80 -1.87 4.02
C GLU A 50 -18.55 -1.81 5.35
N GLN A 51 -17.89 -2.17 6.46
CA GLN A 51 -18.48 -2.07 7.80
C GLN A 51 -18.83 -0.62 8.17
N LEU A 52 -17.97 0.35 7.85
CA LEU A 52 -18.25 1.77 8.08
C LEU A 52 -19.46 2.25 7.26
N MET A 53 -19.56 1.84 6.00
CA MET A 53 -20.71 2.17 5.15
C MET A 53 -22.03 1.56 5.67
N SER A 54 -21.96 0.33 6.19
CA SER A 54 -23.13 -0.30 6.83
C SER A 54 -23.55 0.46 8.10
N GLN A 55 -22.59 0.82 8.96
CA GLN A 55 -22.88 1.58 10.17
C GLN A 55 -23.47 2.95 9.88
N ASP A 56 -22.97 3.66 8.86
CA ASP A 56 -23.54 4.95 8.43
C ASP A 56 -25.00 4.81 7.96
N LYS A 57 -25.33 3.71 7.26
CA LYS A 57 -26.71 3.41 6.87
C LYS A 57 -27.61 3.11 8.08
N ASP A 58 -27.15 2.27 9.00
CA ASP A 58 -27.91 1.90 10.20
C ASP A 58 -28.16 3.10 11.10
N LEU A 59 -27.14 3.96 11.19
CA LEU A 59 -27.26 5.24 11.83
C LEU A 59 -28.35 6.05 11.12
N LYS A 60 -28.34 6.19 9.79
CA LYS A 60 -29.31 7.09 9.10
C LYS A 60 -30.75 6.65 9.37
N GLU A 61 -30.95 5.36 9.55
CA GLU A 61 -32.22 4.78 9.95
C GLU A 61 -32.56 5.06 11.43
N LEU A 62 -31.61 4.90 12.36
CA LEU A 62 -31.78 5.28 13.77
C LEU A 62 -32.14 6.76 13.93
N LYS A 63 -31.54 7.67 13.14
CA LYS A 63 -31.90 9.10 13.16
C LYS A 63 -33.37 9.31 12.80
N LYS A 64 -33.87 8.61 11.77
CA LYS A 64 -35.28 8.71 11.37
C LYS A 64 -36.20 8.18 12.47
N GLN A 65 -35.80 7.10 13.15
CA GLN A 65 -36.58 6.50 14.24
C GLN A 65 -36.57 7.37 15.51
N ALA A 66 -35.50 8.12 15.75
CA ALA A 66 -35.34 9.00 16.91
C ALA A 66 -36.33 10.18 16.99
N GLY A 67 -36.93 10.59 15.86
CA GLY A 67 -37.87 11.72 15.81
C GLY A 67 -37.24 13.06 16.27
N ASP A 68 -38.04 13.90 16.93
CA ASP A 68 -37.67 15.28 17.31
C ASP A 68 -36.80 15.39 18.58
N ASN A 69 -36.12 14.32 18.99
CA ASN A 69 -35.19 14.41 20.11
C ASN A 69 -33.91 15.16 19.67
N GLU A 70 -33.83 16.45 20.02
CA GLU A 70 -32.73 17.34 19.62
C GLU A 70 -31.35 16.85 20.09
N GLU A 71 -31.24 16.34 21.32
CA GLU A 71 -29.97 15.82 21.85
C GLU A 71 -29.52 14.57 21.08
N LEU A 72 -30.48 13.70 20.77
CA LEU A 72 -30.22 12.47 20.02
C LEU A 72 -29.88 12.79 18.55
N SER A 73 -30.56 13.77 17.96
CA SER A 73 -30.30 14.26 16.60
C SER A 73 -28.92 14.92 16.46
N SER A 74 -28.45 15.62 17.50
CA SER A 74 -27.12 16.23 17.54
C SER A 74 -26.01 15.18 17.63
N LYS A 75 -26.10 14.25 18.59
CA LYS A 75 -25.14 13.13 18.72
C LYS A 75 -25.08 12.30 17.45
N TYR A 76 -26.23 12.12 16.82
CA TYR A 76 -26.33 11.43 15.56
C TYR A 76 -25.57 12.15 14.42
N ALA A 77 -25.73 13.48 14.30
CA ALA A 77 -25.04 14.27 13.29
C ALA A 77 -23.52 14.28 13.48
N GLU A 78 -23.06 14.43 14.74
CA GLU A 78 -21.64 14.31 15.09
C GLU A 78 -21.06 12.95 14.71
N LEU A 79 -21.81 11.89 15.01
CA LEU A 79 -21.39 10.53 14.73
C LEU A 79 -21.32 10.27 13.22
N GLN A 80 -22.32 10.72 12.45
CA GLN A 80 -22.29 10.63 10.99
C GLN A 80 -21.09 11.38 10.39
N GLN A 81 -20.79 12.58 10.87
CA GLN A 81 -19.63 13.35 10.41
C GLN A 81 -18.31 12.63 10.70
N LYS A 82 -18.20 11.99 11.87
CA LYS A 82 -17.03 11.17 12.22
C LYS A 82 -16.89 9.99 11.26
N TYR A 83 -17.98 9.29 10.93
CA TYR A 83 -17.95 8.17 9.98
C TYR A 83 -17.54 8.61 8.58
N ASP A 84 -18.10 9.70 8.06
CA ASP A 84 -17.72 10.24 6.74
C ASP A 84 -16.21 10.58 6.70
N SER A 85 -15.69 11.17 7.77
CA SER A 85 -14.25 11.48 7.91
C SER A 85 -13.38 10.23 7.99
N ASP A 86 -13.81 9.23 8.76
CA ASP A 86 -13.08 7.97 8.92
C ASP A 86 -13.05 7.20 7.58
N THR A 87 -14.19 7.12 6.86
CA THR A 87 -14.26 6.49 5.53
C THR A 87 -13.35 7.18 4.51
N LYS A 88 -13.34 8.52 4.49
CA LYS A 88 -12.47 9.28 3.59
C LYS A 88 -10.99 9.01 3.90
N SER A 89 -10.61 9.08 5.18
CA SER A 89 -9.24 8.83 5.63
C SER A 89 -8.80 7.40 5.32
N LEU A 90 -9.70 6.42 5.45
CA LEU A 90 -9.42 5.02 5.12
C LEU A 90 -9.17 4.83 3.63
N SER A 91 -9.98 5.49 2.78
CA SER A 91 -9.87 5.45 1.31
C SER A 91 -8.57 6.09 0.80
N GLU A 92 -8.18 7.22 1.39
CA GLU A 92 -6.89 7.89 1.10
C GLU A 92 -5.71 7.00 1.50
N ALA A 93 -5.74 6.43 2.71
CA ALA A 93 -4.70 5.52 3.17
C ALA A 93 -4.61 4.24 2.32
N LEU A 94 -5.74 3.74 1.78
CA LEU A 94 -5.76 2.60 0.86
C LEU A 94 -5.06 2.94 -0.46
N SER A 95 -5.36 4.12 -1.01
CA SER A 95 -4.71 4.63 -2.22
C SER A 95 -3.19 4.79 -2.01
N GLN A 96 -2.79 5.34 -0.86
CA GLN A 96 -1.38 5.49 -0.50
C GLN A 96 -0.67 4.14 -0.32
N THR A 97 -1.32 3.17 0.33
CA THR A 97 -0.78 1.81 0.53
C THR A 97 -0.55 1.12 -0.81
N LYS A 98 -1.51 1.24 -1.73
CA LYS A 98 -1.41 0.70 -3.08
C LYS A 98 -0.27 1.33 -3.89
N LEU A 99 -0.12 2.66 -3.82
CA LEU A 99 1.00 3.36 -4.44
C LEU A 99 2.35 2.92 -3.85
N ASN A 100 2.45 2.90 -2.53
CA ASN A 100 3.65 2.51 -1.80
C ASN A 100 4.09 1.07 -2.10
N SER A 101 3.13 0.16 -2.21
CA SER A 101 3.39 -1.25 -2.55
C SER A 101 3.86 -1.39 -3.99
N ALA A 102 3.18 -0.76 -4.96
CA ALA A 102 3.60 -0.78 -6.36
C ALA A 102 5.01 -0.16 -6.56
N VAL A 103 5.34 0.89 -5.81
CA VAL A 103 6.70 1.46 -5.79
C VAL A 103 7.70 0.47 -5.23
N SER A 104 7.39 -0.17 -4.09
CA SER A 104 8.25 -1.19 -3.50
C SER A 104 8.45 -2.39 -4.42
N GLU A 105 7.42 -2.85 -5.13
CA GLU A 105 7.51 -3.94 -6.11
C GLU A 105 8.39 -3.57 -7.31
N VAL A 106 8.20 -2.37 -7.88
CA VAL A 106 9.07 -1.86 -8.95
C VAL A 106 10.52 -1.78 -8.49
N LEU A 107 10.77 -1.25 -7.29
CA LEU A 107 12.10 -1.11 -6.73
C LEU A 107 12.74 -2.47 -6.38
N ALA A 108 11.99 -3.42 -5.85
CA ALA A 108 12.43 -4.80 -5.61
C ALA A 108 12.77 -5.53 -6.92
N GLY A 109 12.06 -5.20 -8.01
CA GLY A 109 12.41 -5.64 -9.36
C GLY A 109 13.63 -4.94 -9.97
N THR A 110 14.15 -3.87 -9.36
CA THR A 110 15.34 -3.16 -9.83
C THR A 110 16.62 -3.68 -9.17
N LYS A 111 17.79 -3.32 -9.72
CA LYS A 111 19.11 -3.68 -9.16
C LYS A 111 19.51 -2.82 -7.95
N ALA A 112 18.54 -2.28 -7.21
CA ALA A 112 18.76 -1.46 -6.03
C ALA A 112 19.47 -2.26 -4.94
N LEU A 113 20.43 -1.63 -4.25
CA LEU A 113 21.12 -2.24 -3.10
C LEU A 113 20.22 -2.23 -1.85
N ASP A 114 19.47 -1.16 -1.63
CA ASP A 114 18.45 -1.06 -0.59
C ASP A 114 17.20 -0.36 -1.16
N VAL A 115 16.08 -1.10 -1.22
CA VAL A 115 14.80 -0.63 -1.75
C VAL A 115 14.20 0.49 -0.90
N ASN A 116 14.43 0.46 0.43
CA ASN A 116 13.87 1.45 1.35
C ASN A 116 14.61 2.79 1.25
N ASP A 117 15.93 2.77 1.09
CA ASP A 117 16.71 3.99 0.89
C ASP A 117 16.34 4.70 -0.40
N ILE A 118 16.16 3.94 -1.50
CA ILE A 118 15.74 4.55 -2.77
C ILE A 118 14.31 5.08 -2.67
N LYS A 119 13.41 4.35 -1.99
CA LYS A 119 12.04 4.82 -1.76
C LYS A 119 12.00 6.12 -0.96
N ALA A 120 12.86 6.28 0.04
CA ALA A 120 12.97 7.51 0.83
C ALA A 120 13.45 8.73 0.02
N LEU A 121 14.14 8.50 -1.10
CA LEU A 121 14.60 9.55 -2.02
C LEU A 121 13.55 9.92 -3.08
N LEU A 122 12.44 9.18 -3.18
CA LEU A 122 11.36 9.48 -4.12
C LEU A 122 10.40 10.53 -3.55
N ASP A 123 10.11 11.53 -4.38
CA ASP A 123 9.04 12.50 -4.13
C ASP A 123 7.68 11.83 -4.40
N MET A 124 7.16 11.14 -3.37
CA MET A 124 5.94 10.32 -3.47
C MET A 124 4.70 11.13 -3.88
N ASP A 125 4.70 12.44 -3.68
CA ASP A 125 3.61 13.33 -4.12
C ASP A 125 3.56 13.49 -5.64
N LYS A 126 4.68 13.23 -6.33
CA LYS A 126 4.78 13.24 -7.80
C LYS A 126 4.68 11.86 -8.44
N VAL A 127 4.60 10.81 -7.63
CA VAL A 127 4.53 9.42 -8.10
C VAL A 127 3.07 9.01 -8.22
N ASN A 128 2.68 8.46 -9.37
CA ASN A 128 1.32 7.98 -9.59
C ASN A 128 1.32 6.59 -10.24
N LEU A 129 0.23 5.85 -10.02
CA LEU A 129 -0.04 4.59 -10.70
C LEU A 129 -0.52 4.89 -12.12
N ARG A 130 0.15 4.32 -13.13
CA ARG A 130 -0.39 4.24 -14.49
C ARG A 130 -1.48 3.17 -14.56
N SER A 131 -2.36 3.32 -15.56
CA SER A 131 -3.35 2.30 -15.91
C SER A 131 -2.64 0.97 -16.18
N GLY A 132 -2.92 -0.04 -15.33
CA GLY A 132 -2.26 -1.34 -15.33
C GLY A 132 -1.43 -1.67 -14.08
N GLY A 133 -1.34 -0.76 -13.09
CA GLY A 133 -0.66 -1.04 -11.81
C GLY A 133 0.84 -0.74 -11.80
N THR A 134 1.40 -0.26 -12.91
CA THR A 134 2.82 0.13 -13.01
C THR A 134 3.03 1.59 -12.59
N VAL A 135 4.13 1.88 -11.91
CA VAL A 135 4.48 3.23 -11.46
C VAL A 135 5.04 4.05 -12.64
N GLY A 136 4.62 5.32 -12.78
CA GLY A 136 5.16 6.22 -13.79
C GLY A 136 5.51 7.61 -13.24
N ARG A 137 6.58 8.23 -13.78
CA ARG A 137 6.99 9.63 -13.53
C ARG A 137 6.57 10.50 -14.72
N TYR A 138 5.94 11.64 -14.47
CA TYR A 138 5.81 12.68 -15.51
C TYR A 138 7.15 13.41 -15.67
N LEU A 139 7.60 13.54 -16.92
CA LEU A 139 8.68 14.46 -17.33
C LEU A 139 8.11 15.85 -17.54
#